data_AF-A0A2P9HC73-F1
#
_entry.id   AF-A0A2P9HC73-F1
#
_cell.length_a   1.000
_cell.length_b   1.000
_cell.length_c   1.000
_cell.angle_alpha   90.00
_cell.angle_beta   90.00
_cell.angle_gamma   90.00
#
_symmetry.space_group_name_H-M   'P 1'
#
loop_
_entity.id
_entity.type
_entity.pdbx_description
1 polymer ?
#
loop_
_entity_poly.entity_id
_entity_poly.type
_entity_poly.pdbx_seq_one_letter_code
_entity_poly.pdbx_strand_id
1 'polypeptide(L)' 'MTEQEQNPTPLTEDEDIKFLAENSDLSPLQARELIERLGHRDRQKLLAEAKKFKAES' A
#
# COMPACT_ATOMS: atom_id res chain seq x y z
N MET A 1 1.38 -6.17 -24.06
CA MET A 1 0.38 -5.80 -23.02
C MET A 1 1.09 -5.97 -21.69
N THR A 2 1.63 -4.85 -21.19
CA THR A 2 2.16 -4.58 -19.85
C THR A 2 2.85 -5.74 -19.10
N GLU A 3 4.16 -5.84 -19.28
CA GLU A 3 5.07 -6.41 -18.28
C GLU A 3 4.97 -5.53 -17.02
N GLN A 4 4.28 -6.02 -15.99
CA GLN A 4 4.38 -5.46 -14.65
C GLN A 4 5.76 -5.83 -14.12
N GLU A 5 6.76 -5.05 -14.52
CA GLU A 5 8.13 -5.06 -14.04
C GLU A 5 8.09 -5.16 -12.51
N GLN A 6 8.43 -6.34 -12.00
CA GLN A 6 8.63 -6.62 -10.59
C GLN A 6 9.93 -5.96 -10.14
N ASN A 7 10.06 -4.65 -10.32
CA ASN A 7 11.13 -3.90 -9.70
C ASN A 7 10.63 -3.53 -8.31
N PRO A 8 11.32 -3.90 -7.21
CA PRO A 8 10.95 -3.40 -5.89
C PRO A 8 11.26 -1.91 -5.89
N THR A 9 10.30 -1.10 -6.36
CA THR A 9 10.34 0.35 -6.22
C THR A 9 10.57 0.63 -4.75
N PRO A 10 11.62 1.40 -4.41
CA PRO A 10 11.85 1.74 -3.02
C PRO A 10 10.59 2.41 -2.48
N LEU A 11 10.28 2.14 -1.21
CA LEU A 11 9.04 2.56 -0.53
C LEU A 11 8.70 4.05 -0.70
N THR A 12 9.72 4.87 -0.96
CA THR A 12 9.64 6.33 -1.16
C THR A 12 9.27 6.76 -2.58
N GLU A 13 9.43 5.88 -3.56
CA GLU A 13 9.11 6.09 -4.99
C GLU A 13 7.77 5.44 -5.39
N ASP A 14 7.24 4.53 -4.57
CA ASP A 14 5.98 3.87 -4.87
C ASP A 14 4.79 4.79 -4.50
N GLU A 15 4.12 5.30 -5.53
CA GLU A 15 3.02 6.26 -5.39
C GLU A 15 1.86 5.70 -4.56
N ASP A 16 1.59 4.40 -4.65
CA ASP A 16 0.51 3.76 -3.89
C ASP A 16 0.85 3.65 -2.40
N ILE A 17 2.12 3.38 -2.07
CA ILE A 17 2.62 3.37 -0.69
C ILE A 17 2.58 4.77 -0.09
N LYS A 18 3.06 5.77 -0.82
CA LYS A 18 2.98 7.18 -0.39
C LYS A 18 1.54 7.62 -0.20
N PHE A 19 0.68 7.32 -1.17
CA PHE A 19 -0.74 7.64 -1.10
C PHE A 19 -1.38 7.01 0.14
N LEU A 20 -1.09 5.73 0.42
CA LEU A 20 -1.58 5.06 1.63
C LEU A 20 -1.04 5.69 2.90
N ALA A 21 0.24 6.03 2.96
CA ALA A 21 0.86 6.62 4.14
C ALA A 21 0.41 8.08 4.40
N GLU A 22 0.02 8.81 3.36
CA GLU A 22 -0.51 10.18 3.49
C GLU A 22 -2.02 10.21 3.73
N ASN A 23 -2.79 9.29 3.13
CA ASN A 23 -4.26 9.25 3.25
C ASN A 23 -4.74 8.28 4.33
N SER A 24 -3.89 7.39 4.79
CA SER A 24 -4.11 6.52 5.94
C SER A 24 -3.02 6.78 6.97
N ASP A 25 -3.32 6.59 8.24
CA ASP A 25 -2.38 6.68 9.36
C ASP A 25 -1.31 5.56 9.38
N LEU A 26 -0.97 4.98 8.22
CA LEU A 26 0.00 3.90 8.10
C LEU A 26 1.39 4.45 7.81
N SER A 27 2.43 3.78 8.33
CA SER A 27 3.79 4.03 7.86
C SER A 27 4.01 3.44 6.45
N PRO A 28 4.96 3.96 5.64
CA PRO A 28 5.27 3.43 4.31
C PRO A 28 5.56 1.92 4.31
N LEU A 29 6.19 1.42 5.38
CA LEU A 29 6.42 -0.01 5.59
C LEU A 29 5.11 -0.80 5.73
N GLN A 30 4.18 -0.32 6.56
CA GLN A 30 2.88 -0.98 6.74
C GLN A 30 2.00 -0.90 5.49
N ALA A 31 2.07 0.21 4.76
CA ALA A 31 1.41 0.34 3.47
C ALA A 31 1.94 -0.69 2.45
N ARG A 32 3.26 -0.93 2.40
CA ARG A 32 3.82 -2.01 1.56
C ARG A 32 3.33 -3.37 2.02
N GLU A 33 3.43 -3.68 3.31
CA GLU A 33 2.94 -4.96 3.84
C GLU A 33 1.46 -5.18 3.51
N LEU A 34 0.64 -4.13 3.55
CA LEU A 34 -0.76 -4.20 3.17
C LEU A 34 -0.94 -4.53 1.67
N ILE A 35 -0.18 -3.88 0.80
CA ILE A 35 -0.18 -4.16 -0.65
C ILE A 35 0.26 -5.60 -0.92
N GLU A 36 1.35 -6.04 -0.27
CA GLU A 36 1.85 -7.42 -0.40
C GLU A 36 0.84 -8.44 0.11
N ARG A 37 0.19 -8.15 1.25
CA ARG A 37 -0.82 -9.04 1.86
C ARG A 37 -2.09 -9.16 1.02
N LEU A 38 -2.50 -8.06 0.39
CA LEU A 38 -3.70 -8.02 -0.45
C LEU A 38 -3.45 -8.51 -1.88
N GLY A 39 -2.19 -8.45 -2.34
CA GLY A 39 -1.80 -8.82 -3.70
C GLY A 39 -2.38 -7.91 -4.78
N HIS A 40 -2.89 -6.73 -4.42
CA HIS A 40 -3.46 -5.75 -5.35
C HIS A 40 -3.16 -4.31 -4.91
N ARG A 41 -2.93 -3.45 -5.90
CA ARG A 41 -2.61 -2.01 -5.73
C ARG A 41 -3.84 -1.10 -5.89
N ASP A 42 -4.99 -1.54 -5.38
CA ASP A 42 -6.25 -0.83 -5.55
C ASP A 42 -6.42 0.21 -4.43
N ARG A 43 -6.14 1.49 -4.72
CA ARG A 43 -6.08 2.57 -3.71
C ARG A 43 -7.30 2.63 -2.79
N GLN A 44 -8.50 2.43 -3.34
CA GLN A 44 -9.75 2.43 -2.58
C GLN A 44 -9.83 1.26 -1.59
N LYS A 45 -9.48 0.04 -2.04
CA LYS A 45 -9.47 -1.14 -1.17
C LYS A 45 -8.37 -1.06 -0.13
N LEU A 46 -7.19 -0.62 -0.55
CA LEU A 46 -6.06 -0.40 0.35
C LEU A 46 -6.39 0.60 1.46
N LEU A 47 -7.06 1.72 1.15
CA LEU A 47 -7.53 2.67 2.16
C LEU A 47 -8.55 2.05 3.13
N ALA A 48 -9.51 1.28 2.61
CA ALA A 48 -10.52 0.63 3.43
C ALA A 48 -9.89 -0.41 4.37
N GLU A 49 -8.93 -1.19 3.87
CA GLU A 49 -8.23 -2.19 4.65
C GLU A 49 -7.21 -1.55 5.60
N ALA A 50 -6.55 -0.46 5.22
CA ALA A 50 -5.66 0.31 6.09
C ALA A 50 -6.38 0.83 7.34
N LYS A 51 -7.63 1.31 7.17
CA LYS A 51 -8.48 1.73 8.28
C LYS A 51 -8.83 0.58 9.22
N LYS A 52 -9.09 -0.61 8.69
CA LYS A 52 -9.36 -1.81 9.52
C LYS A 52 -8.10 -2.32 10.20
N PHE A 53 -6.98 -2.33 9.50
CA PHE A 53 -5.69 -2.80 10.01
C PHE A 53 -5.25 -2.02 11.25
N LYS A 54 -5.47 -0.69 11.28
CA LYS A 54 -5.22 0.13 12.48
C LYS A 54 -6.25 -0.11 13.60
N ALA A 55 -7.50 -0.43 13.26
CA ALA A 55 -8.56 -0.65 14.25
C ALA A 55 -8.44 -1.98 15.01
N GLU A 56 -7.63 -2.92 14.51
CA GLU A 56 -7.36 -4.21 15.15
C GLU A 56 -6.03 -4.24 15.95
N SER A 57 -5.30 -3.12 16.03
CA SER A 57 -4.05 -2.98 16.83
C SER A 57 -4.25 -2.18 18.11
#